data_AF-A0A6M6JF91-F1
#
_entry.id   AF-A0A6M6JF91-F1
#
_cell.length_a   1.000
_cell.length_b   1.000
_cell.length_c   1.000
_cell.angle_alpha   90.00
_cell.angle_beta   90.00
_cell.angle_gamma   90.00
#
_symmetry.space_group_name_H-M   'P 1'
#
loop_
_entity.id
_entity.type
_entity.pdbx_description
1 polymer ?
#
loop_
_entity_poly.entity_id
_entity_poly.type
_entity_poly.pdbx_seq_one_letter_code
_entity_poly.pdbx_strand_id
1 'polypeptide(L)'
;MILDGQGDCHYSIEGTMLENSTDGLTLLDAAHTVVVAGVEHHQPVLAPWAPFADELPRHVAVELRPAPVTIGYDAGRPGVEVLLDGWRIGELAPTPAERYLPHVHDLLALGARPAAVGLVGHGPQGELEVELRLPDVTDEATTAMHVVHPDITFAPVPRPRDPRIPYLIGGGVLALLLVVGVTVGAGNRSDETTWTRPAAAPTTARTSPAPIPTVAATETGIIEEIADDVVAEVVQTRPRVVVPTTPPPPPPPAPVVVVPTTTVAPTPTTEETIALLPPKTITATNTTTTTTQSPAPCIPTEQASCPR
;
A
#
# COMPACT_ATOMS: atom_id res chain seq x y z
N MET A 1 43.30 9.99 10.68
CA MET A 1 42.29 8.92 10.71
C MET A 1 40.98 9.61 10.39
N ILE A 2 40.67 9.70 9.10
CA ILE A 2 39.54 10.47 8.56
C ILE A 2 38.52 9.42 8.13
N LEU A 3 37.35 9.47 8.76
CA LEU A 3 36.21 8.65 8.41
C LEU A 3 35.47 9.39 7.28
N ASP A 4 35.76 9.03 6.04
CA ASP A 4 34.99 9.52 4.88
C ASP A 4 33.63 8.81 4.87
N GLY A 5 32.67 9.43 5.56
CA GLY A 5 31.27 9.02 5.61
C GLY A 5 30.42 9.86 4.67
N GLN A 6 30.41 9.53 3.38
CA GLN A 6 29.36 9.92 2.44
C GLN A 6 28.98 8.69 1.62
N GLY A 7 28.03 7.93 2.16
CA GLY A 7 27.33 6.88 1.44
C GLY A 7 26.30 7.51 0.51
N ASP A 8 26.75 7.95 -0.67
CA ASP A 8 25.85 8.18 -1.80
C ASP A 8 25.51 6.81 -2.39
N CYS A 9 24.39 6.25 -1.93
CA CYS A 9 23.79 5.07 -2.52
C CYS A 9 23.20 5.45 -3.89
N HIS A 10 24.06 5.60 -4.90
CA HIS A 10 23.66 5.45 -6.29
C HIS A 10 23.17 4.01 -6.46
N TYR A 11 21.91 3.78 -6.16
CA TYR A 11 21.20 2.59 -6.62
C TYR A 11 21.02 2.75 -8.12
N SER A 12 22.05 2.38 -8.89
CA SER A 12 21.80 1.91 -10.24
C SER A 12 20.80 0.76 -10.09
N ILE A 13 19.60 0.92 -10.65
CA ILE A 13 18.61 -0.17 -10.82
C ILE A 13 19.13 -1.19 -11.88
N GLU A 14 20.44 -1.23 -12.13
CA GLU A 14 21.13 -2.19 -12.97
C GLU A 14 21.28 -3.49 -12.16
N GLY A 15 20.17 -4.19 -11.96
CA GLY A 15 20.15 -5.52 -11.32
C GLY A 15 19.09 -5.71 -10.26
N THR A 16 18.19 -4.74 -10.03
CA THR A 16 17.07 -4.96 -9.12
C THR A 16 16.08 -5.93 -9.77
N MET A 17 16.24 -7.20 -9.43
CA MET A 17 15.37 -8.27 -9.89
C MET A 17 14.00 -8.08 -9.25
N LEU A 18 13.02 -7.63 -10.04
CA LEU A 18 11.63 -7.57 -9.60
C LEU A 18 11.15 -8.99 -9.33
N GLU A 19 10.49 -9.18 -8.18
CA GLU A 19 10.11 -10.51 -7.72
C GLU A 19 8.79 -11.01 -8.33
N ASN A 20 8.04 -10.14 -9.01
CA ASN A 20 6.79 -10.48 -9.70
C ASN A 20 6.87 -10.20 -11.21
N SER A 21 5.83 -10.63 -11.92
CA SER A 21 5.74 -10.47 -13.38
C SER A 21 5.49 -9.01 -13.76
N THR A 22 6.28 -8.50 -14.70
CA THR A 22 6.09 -7.19 -15.32
C THR A 22 5.36 -7.27 -16.66
N ASP A 23 4.83 -8.44 -17.02
CA ASP A 23 4.27 -8.66 -18.35
C ASP A 23 3.10 -7.71 -18.65
N GLY A 24 3.22 -7.00 -19.77
CA GLY A 24 2.27 -5.97 -20.20
C GLY A 24 2.20 -4.73 -19.32
N LEU A 25 3.11 -4.53 -18.36
CA LEU A 25 3.20 -3.32 -17.55
C LEU A 25 4.20 -2.31 -18.15
N THR A 26 3.88 -1.02 -18.05
CA THR A 26 4.77 0.08 -18.42
C THR A 26 5.29 0.73 -17.15
N LEU A 27 6.53 0.38 -16.78
CA LEU A 27 7.17 0.92 -15.58
C LEU A 27 7.51 2.40 -15.77
N LEU A 28 7.02 3.21 -14.83
CA LEU A 28 7.37 4.61 -14.70
C LEU A 28 8.80 4.75 -14.16
N ASP A 29 9.44 5.88 -14.50
CA ASP A 29 10.78 6.21 -13.98
C ASP A 29 10.75 6.35 -12.45
N ALA A 30 11.80 5.87 -11.79
CA ALA A 30 11.85 5.67 -10.34
C ALA A 30 12.66 6.78 -9.66
N ALA A 31 12.09 7.99 -9.57
CA ALA A 31 12.81 9.16 -9.05
C ALA A 31 12.51 9.48 -7.57
N HIS A 32 11.24 9.42 -7.15
CA HIS A 32 10.78 9.83 -5.82
C HIS A 32 10.05 8.72 -5.08
N THR A 33 10.21 8.67 -3.77
CA THR A 33 9.50 7.73 -2.91
C THR A 33 8.17 8.29 -2.43
N VAL A 34 7.10 7.50 -2.53
CA VAL A 34 5.78 7.82 -1.98
C VAL A 34 5.23 6.61 -1.23
N VAL A 35 4.79 6.80 0.01
CA VAL A 35 4.17 5.73 0.81
C VAL A 35 2.73 5.49 0.36
N VAL A 36 2.35 4.22 0.20
CA VAL A 36 0.97 3.82 -0.10
C VAL A 36 0.12 3.89 1.17
N ALA A 37 -1.06 4.50 1.08
CA ALA A 37 -2.03 4.56 2.16
C ALA A 37 -3.01 3.37 2.13
N GLY A 38 -3.53 2.99 3.30
CA GLY A 38 -4.53 1.92 3.44
C GLY A 38 -3.98 0.50 3.34
N VAL A 39 -2.66 0.33 3.37
CA VAL A 39 -1.98 -0.98 3.30
C VAL A 39 -2.29 -1.89 4.49
N GLU A 40 -2.67 -1.31 5.63
CA GLU A 40 -3.10 -2.03 6.83
C GLU A 40 -4.34 -2.91 6.59
N HIS A 41 -5.17 -2.57 5.61
CA HIS A 41 -6.35 -3.35 5.23
C HIS A 41 -6.02 -4.53 4.30
N HIS A 42 -4.78 -4.59 3.80
CA HIS A 42 -4.35 -5.52 2.75
C HIS A 42 -3.16 -6.40 3.18
N GLN A 43 -2.89 -6.53 4.48
CA GLN A 43 -1.82 -7.38 5.03
C GLN A 43 -1.83 -8.83 4.52
N PRO A 44 -2.99 -9.52 4.35
CA PRO A 44 -3.00 -10.88 3.79
C PRO A 44 -2.48 -10.96 2.35
N VAL A 45 -2.63 -9.89 1.55
CA VAL A 45 -2.12 -9.80 0.18
C VAL A 45 -0.62 -9.51 0.16
N LEU A 46 -0.13 -8.73 1.14
CA LEU A 46 1.28 -8.36 1.25
C LEU A 46 2.13 -9.44 1.94
N ALA A 47 1.54 -10.30 2.78
CA ALA A 47 2.27 -11.32 3.53
C ALA A 47 3.21 -12.22 2.69
N PRO A 48 2.85 -12.68 1.47
CA PRO A 48 3.77 -13.43 0.61
C PRO A 48 5.01 -12.64 0.15
N TRP A 49 4.90 -11.31 0.17
CA TRP A 49 5.91 -10.34 -0.21
C TRP A 49 6.62 -9.71 0.99
N ALA A 50 6.45 -10.28 2.18
CA ALA A 50 7.16 -9.81 3.36
C ALA A 50 8.69 -9.88 3.13
N PRO A 51 9.46 -8.91 3.67
CA PRO A 51 10.92 -8.93 3.64
C PRO A 51 11.51 -10.30 4.00
N PHE A 52 12.65 -10.64 3.41
CA PHE A 52 13.36 -11.87 3.79
C PHE A 52 13.89 -11.77 5.23
N ALA A 53 14.45 -12.86 5.74
CA ALA A 53 15.00 -12.92 7.10
C ALA A 53 16.19 -11.96 7.33
N ASP A 54 16.75 -11.38 6.26
CA ASP A 54 17.77 -10.33 6.29
C ASP A 54 17.18 -8.91 6.39
N GLU A 55 15.85 -8.80 6.52
CA GLU A 55 15.08 -7.55 6.62
C GLU A 55 15.20 -6.64 5.39
N LEU A 56 15.72 -7.14 4.26
CA LEU A 56 15.81 -6.34 3.04
C LEU A 56 14.42 -6.16 2.40
N PRO A 57 14.06 -4.92 2.01
CA PRO A 57 12.83 -4.67 1.27
C PRO A 57 12.79 -5.43 -0.05
N ARG A 58 11.62 -5.97 -0.38
CA ARG A 58 11.39 -6.67 -1.64
C ARG A 58 10.93 -5.70 -2.71
N HIS A 59 11.45 -5.89 -3.93
CA HIS A 59 11.10 -5.05 -5.06
C HIS A 59 10.02 -5.75 -5.89
N VAL A 60 8.89 -5.08 -6.04
CA VAL A 60 7.73 -5.57 -6.78
C VAL A 60 7.28 -4.53 -7.80
N ALA A 61 6.73 -4.97 -8.93
CA ALA A 61 6.00 -4.12 -9.85
C ALA A 61 4.54 -4.02 -9.40
N VAL A 62 4.07 -2.79 -9.19
CA VAL A 62 2.66 -2.52 -8.88
C VAL A 62 2.01 -1.80 -10.04
N GLU A 63 0.78 -2.17 -10.36
CA GLU A 63 -0.04 -1.46 -11.32
C GLU A 63 -0.72 -0.27 -10.65
N LEU A 64 -0.80 0.85 -11.36
CA LEU A 64 -1.48 2.06 -10.92
C LEU A 64 -2.77 2.20 -11.71
N ARG A 65 -3.92 2.45 -11.06
CA ARG A 65 -5.18 2.70 -11.78
C ARG A 65 -5.91 3.91 -11.21
N PRO A 66 -6.61 4.69 -12.06
CA PRO A 66 -7.53 5.71 -11.59
C PRO A 66 -8.67 5.05 -10.82
N ALA A 67 -8.86 5.47 -9.58
CA ALA A 67 -9.97 5.00 -8.74
C ALA A 67 -10.32 6.07 -7.71
N PRO A 68 -11.58 6.15 -7.25
CA PRO A 68 -11.91 7.04 -6.16
C PRO A 68 -11.18 6.60 -4.88
N VAL A 69 -10.69 7.58 -4.11
CA VAL A 69 -10.16 7.37 -2.75
C VAL A 69 -11.24 6.69 -1.91
N THR A 70 -10.86 5.65 -1.16
CA THR A 70 -11.83 4.79 -0.45
C THR A 70 -11.88 5.07 1.05
N ILE A 71 -10.82 5.64 1.61
CA ILE A 71 -10.69 5.84 3.06
C ILE A 71 -10.46 7.33 3.41
N GLY A 72 -10.86 7.71 4.63
CA GLY A 72 -10.61 9.04 5.19
C GLY A 72 -11.55 10.15 4.71
N TYR A 73 -11.15 11.40 4.94
CA TYR A 73 -11.93 12.61 4.64
C TYR A 73 -12.10 12.85 3.13
N ASP A 74 -11.15 12.37 2.33
CA ASP A 74 -11.13 12.54 0.88
C ASP A 74 -11.84 11.41 0.11
N ALA A 75 -12.57 10.53 0.81
CA ALA A 75 -13.28 9.42 0.19
C ALA A 75 -14.24 9.90 -0.92
N GLY A 76 -14.20 9.23 -2.08
CA GLY A 76 -14.96 9.57 -3.28
C GLY A 76 -14.30 10.60 -4.21
N ARG A 77 -13.21 11.25 -3.79
CA ARG A 77 -12.42 12.11 -4.67
C ARG A 77 -11.61 11.27 -5.66
N PRO A 78 -11.26 11.80 -6.86
CA PRO A 78 -10.37 11.11 -7.79
C PRO A 78 -9.03 10.79 -7.12
N GLY A 79 -8.57 9.56 -7.26
CA GLY A 79 -7.32 9.07 -6.70
C GLY A 79 -6.65 8.02 -7.60
N VAL A 80 -5.58 7.43 -7.08
CA VAL A 80 -4.85 6.35 -7.76
C VAL A 80 -4.82 5.15 -6.83
N GLU A 81 -5.48 4.06 -7.21
CA GLU A 81 -5.35 2.78 -6.53
C GLU A 81 -4.07 2.08 -6.96
N VAL A 82 -3.50 1.30 -6.03
CA VAL A 82 -2.28 0.53 -6.22
C VAL A 82 -2.64 -0.95 -6.18
N LEU A 83 -2.29 -1.68 -7.23
CA LEU A 83 -2.55 -3.12 -7.35
C LEU A 83 -1.25 -3.90 -7.45
N LEU A 84 -1.17 -5.01 -6.72
CA LEU A 84 -0.09 -5.99 -6.79
C LEU A 84 -0.68 -7.30 -7.34
N ASP A 85 -0.20 -7.74 -8.50
CA ASP A 85 -0.72 -8.90 -9.23
C ASP A 85 -2.26 -8.89 -9.41
N GLY A 86 -2.80 -7.69 -9.66
CA GLY A 86 -4.24 -7.46 -9.83
C GLY A 86 -5.05 -7.38 -8.53
N TRP A 87 -4.41 -7.57 -7.37
CA TRP A 87 -5.03 -7.37 -6.06
C TRP A 87 -4.79 -5.96 -5.56
N ARG A 88 -5.84 -5.27 -5.13
CA ARG A 88 -5.73 -3.97 -4.49
C ARG A 88 -4.92 -4.11 -3.18
N ILE A 89 -3.88 -3.31 -3.04
CA ILE A 89 -3.04 -3.25 -1.82
C ILE A 89 -3.13 -1.90 -1.11
N GLY A 90 -3.71 -0.88 -1.74
CA GLY A 90 -3.92 0.43 -1.14
C GLY A 90 -4.20 1.49 -2.18
N GLU A 91 -3.97 2.75 -1.80
CA GLU A 91 -4.15 3.91 -2.66
C GLU A 91 -3.07 4.96 -2.38
N LEU A 92 -2.77 5.80 -3.37
CA LEU A 92 -1.94 6.98 -3.14
C LEU A 92 -2.70 7.98 -2.27
N ALA A 93 -1.99 8.64 -1.35
CA ALA A 93 -2.54 9.76 -0.61
C ALA A 93 -3.04 10.87 -1.57
N PRO A 94 -4.00 11.71 -1.17
CA PRO A 94 -4.66 12.66 -2.07
C PRO A 94 -3.69 13.59 -2.82
N THR A 95 -2.71 14.18 -2.14
CA THR A 95 -1.75 15.11 -2.78
C THR A 95 -0.87 14.43 -3.84
N PRO A 96 -0.20 13.29 -3.57
CA PRO A 96 0.45 12.51 -4.63
C PRO A 96 -0.52 12.07 -5.73
N ALA A 97 -1.71 11.59 -5.38
CA ALA A 97 -2.67 11.09 -6.36
C ALA A 97 -3.05 12.19 -7.38
N GLU A 98 -3.39 13.39 -6.93
CA GLU A 98 -3.67 14.54 -7.80
C GLU A 98 -2.53 14.84 -8.78
N ARG A 99 -1.28 14.70 -8.32
CA ARG A 99 -0.09 14.95 -9.14
C ARG A 99 0.13 13.89 -10.22
N TYR A 100 -0.06 12.61 -9.89
CA TYR A 100 0.23 11.49 -10.79
C TYR A 100 -0.96 11.07 -11.66
N LEU A 101 -2.19 11.43 -11.29
CA LEU A 101 -3.40 11.03 -11.99
C LEU A 101 -3.40 11.40 -13.50
N PRO A 102 -2.96 12.60 -13.93
CA PRO A 102 -2.87 12.92 -15.36
C PRO A 102 -1.94 11.96 -16.13
N HIS A 103 -0.79 11.60 -15.56
CA HIS A 103 0.17 10.70 -16.19
C HIS A 103 -0.37 9.27 -16.32
N VAL A 104 -1.08 8.80 -15.28
CA VAL A 104 -1.77 7.52 -15.31
C VAL A 104 -2.84 7.52 -16.41
N HIS A 105 -3.61 8.59 -16.56
CA HIS A 105 -4.59 8.74 -17.64
C HIS A 105 -3.96 8.77 -19.03
N ASP A 106 -2.86 9.49 -19.22
CA ASP A 106 -2.16 9.57 -20.50
C ASP A 106 -1.64 8.20 -20.96
N LEU A 107 -1.04 7.41 -20.06
CA LEU A 107 -0.61 6.04 -20.37
C LEU A 107 -1.78 5.12 -20.70
N LEU A 108 -2.88 5.21 -19.95
CA LEU A 108 -4.08 4.43 -20.25
C LEU A 108 -4.70 4.81 -21.60
N ALA A 109 -4.67 6.09 -21.98
CA ALA A 109 -5.15 6.56 -23.28
C ALA A 109 -4.30 6.01 -24.44
N LEU A 110 -3.02 5.70 -24.19
CA LEU A 110 -2.13 5.01 -25.12
C LEU A 110 -2.32 3.48 -25.13
N GLY A 111 -3.23 2.94 -24.30
CA GLY A 111 -3.45 1.51 -24.14
C GLY A 111 -2.38 0.80 -23.30
N ALA A 112 -1.51 1.56 -22.61
CA ALA A 112 -0.52 1.01 -21.69
C ALA A 112 -1.15 0.71 -20.32
N ARG A 113 -0.52 -0.17 -19.54
CA ARG A 113 -0.85 -0.41 -18.12
C ARG A 113 0.22 0.24 -17.25
N PRO A 114 -0.04 1.43 -16.68
CA PRO A 114 0.96 2.15 -15.91
C PRO A 114 1.34 1.38 -14.65
N ALA A 115 2.63 1.28 -14.39
CA ALA A 115 3.17 0.58 -13.23
C ALA A 115 4.31 1.35 -12.58
N ALA A 116 4.58 1.04 -11.31
CA ALA A 116 5.69 1.60 -10.55
C ALA A 116 6.43 0.49 -9.82
N VAL A 117 7.68 0.77 -9.43
CA VAL A 117 8.42 -0.13 -8.54
C VAL A 117 7.97 0.15 -7.11
N GLY A 118 7.41 -0.85 -6.45
CA GLY A 118 7.13 -0.87 -5.01
C GLY A 118 8.24 -1.56 -4.23
N LEU A 119 8.55 -1.02 -3.06
CA LEU A 119 9.41 -1.59 -2.04
C LEU A 119 8.52 -2.04 -0.89
N VAL A 120 8.44 -3.35 -0.67
CA VAL A 120 7.69 -3.93 0.45
C VAL A 120 8.64 -4.10 1.62
N GLY A 121 8.37 -3.38 2.72
CA GLY A 121 9.20 -3.33 3.92
C GLY A 121 8.35 -3.46 5.19
N HIS A 122 9.00 -3.52 6.35
CA HIS A 122 8.32 -3.35 7.64
C HIS A 122 8.32 -1.86 8.02
N GLY A 123 7.16 -1.34 8.36
CA GLY A 123 6.99 0.00 8.92
C GLY A 123 7.43 0.10 10.38
N PRO A 124 7.34 1.30 10.99
CA PRO A 124 7.78 1.53 12.37
C PRO A 124 6.97 0.76 13.42
N GLN A 125 5.74 0.33 13.11
CA GLN A 125 4.95 -0.55 13.98
C GLN A 125 5.17 -2.06 13.72
N GLY A 126 6.03 -2.43 12.77
CA GLY A 126 6.26 -3.82 12.36
C GLY A 126 5.19 -4.39 11.41
N GLU A 127 4.24 -3.57 10.97
CA GLU A 127 3.30 -3.93 9.90
C GLU A 127 3.98 -3.78 8.52
N LEU A 128 3.47 -4.48 7.50
CA LEU A 128 4.02 -4.32 6.14
C LEU A 128 3.58 -2.98 5.55
N GLU A 129 4.56 -2.22 5.08
CA GLU A 129 4.39 -0.97 4.36
C GLU A 129 4.90 -1.11 2.93
N VAL A 130 4.34 -0.30 2.04
CA VAL A 130 4.74 -0.26 0.63
C VAL A 130 5.15 1.16 0.26
N GLU A 131 6.40 1.30 -0.17
CA GLU A 131 6.96 2.54 -0.70
C GLU A 131 7.06 2.45 -2.23
N LEU A 132 6.39 3.34 -2.95
CA LEU A 132 6.45 3.41 -4.41
C LEU A 132 7.54 4.36 -4.88
N ARG A 133 8.26 3.95 -5.93
CA ARG A 133 9.15 4.80 -6.70
C ARG A 133 8.41 5.33 -7.91
N LEU A 134 8.17 6.64 -7.93
CA LEU A 134 7.40 7.36 -8.93
C LEU A 134 8.27 8.43 -9.62
N PRO A 135 7.90 8.87 -10.83
CA PRO A 135 8.72 9.80 -11.60
C PRO A 135 8.70 11.20 -10.99
N ASP A 136 9.75 11.99 -11.22
CA ASP A 136 9.75 13.40 -10.85
C ASP A 136 8.90 14.17 -11.85
N VAL A 137 7.63 14.28 -11.53
CA VAL A 137 6.68 15.17 -12.20
C VAL A 137 6.80 16.54 -11.56
N THR A 138 7.92 17.19 -11.83
CA THR A 138 8.06 18.62 -11.60
C THR A 138 7.15 19.33 -12.60
N ASP A 139 6.36 20.29 -12.13
CA ASP A 139 5.26 20.96 -12.87
C ASP A 139 5.67 21.60 -14.21
N GLU A 140 6.95 21.64 -14.56
CA GLU A 140 7.47 22.37 -15.72
C GLU A 140 7.69 21.51 -16.99
N ALA A 141 7.59 20.18 -16.93
CA ALA A 141 7.96 19.33 -18.07
C ALA A 141 6.82 18.44 -18.58
N THR A 142 5.83 19.04 -19.24
CA THR A 142 4.96 18.38 -20.25
C THR A 142 5.76 17.91 -21.50
N THR A 143 7.09 17.83 -21.43
CA THR A 143 7.94 17.64 -22.61
C THR A 143 8.59 16.28 -22.59
N ALA A 144 8.01 15.38 -23.39
CA ALA A 144 8.47 14.03 -23.75
C ALA A 144 8.38 12.98 -22.65
N MET A 145 7.21 12.35 -22.57
CA MET A 145 7.01 11.03 -21.97
C MET A 145 7.97 10.05 -22.68
N HIS A 146 9.14 9.82 -22.10
CA HIS A 146 10.05 8.78 -22.57
C HIS A 146 9.48 7.45 -22.09
N VAL A 147 8.60 6.86 -22.90
CA VAL A 147 8.16 5.48 -22.68
C VAL A 147 9.37 4.60 -22.92
N VAL A 148 10.04 4.23 -21.82
CA VAL A 148 11.11 3.24 -21.85
C VAL A 148 10.46 1.91 -22.21
N HIS A 149 10.40 1.59 -23.51
CA HIS A 149 10.24 0.21 -23.91
C HIS A 149 11.53 -0.51 -23.48
N PRO A 150 11.45 -1.58 -22.68
CA PRO A 150 12.64 -2.32 -22.27
C PRO A 150 13.21 -3.09 -23.47
N ASP A 151 13.93 -2.39 -24.35
CA ASP A 151 14.79 -3.01 -25.35
C ASP A 151 16.16 -3.20 -24.70
N ILE A 152 16.41 -4.41 -24.20
CA ILE A 152 17.64 -4.78 -23.47
C ILE A 152 18.80 -4.82 -24.47
N THR A 153 19.53 -3.71 -24.62
CA THR A 153 20.82 -3.68 -25.33
C THR A 153 21.88 -2.97 -24.50
N PHE A 154 22.96 -3.68 -24.18
CA PHE A 154 24.03 -3.26 -23.27
C PHE A 154 25.08 -2.32 -23.92
N ALA A 155 25.36 -1.21 -23.22
CA ALA A 155 26.61 -0.40 -23.09
C ALA A 155 27.30 0.16 -24.38
N PRO A 156 28.19 1.19 -24.33
CA PRO A 156 28.77 1.91 -23.17
C PRO A 156 28.76 3.47 -23.30
N VAL A 157 29.16 4.17 -22.22
CA VAL A 157 30.28 5.13 -22.15
C VAL A 157 30.00 6.30 -21.18
N PRO A 158 30.97 6.63 -20.29
CA PRO A 158 30.88 7.69 -19.29
C PRO A 158 31.10 9.09 -19.89
N ARG A 159 30.49 10.13 -19.27
CA ARG A 159 31.08 11.48 -19.29
C ARG A 159 30.99 12.23 -17.96
N PRO A 160 32.02 13.01 -17.62
CA PRO A 160 32.20 13.66 -16.32
C PRO A 160 31.75 15.14 -16.29
N ARG A 161 31.69 15.67 -15.05
CA ARG A 161 31.62 17.11 -14.60
C ARG A 161 30.20 17.64 -14.38
N ASP A 162 29.92 18.46 -13.36
CA ASP A 162 30.76 19.37 -12.56
C ASP A 162 30.08 19.61 -11.18
N PRO A 163 30.78 19.53 -10.02
CA PRO A 163 30.17 19.72 -8.71
C PRO A 163 30.24 21.20 -8.28
N ARG A 164 29.10 21.91 -8.30
CA ARG A 164 29.02 23.26 -7.74
C ARG A 164 27.70 23.56 -7.01
N ILE A 165 27.78 23.55 -5.66
CA ILE A 165 27.23 24.56 -4.71
C ILE A 165 25.72 24.41 -4.34
N PRO A 166 25.25 24.66 -3.07
CA PRO A 166 25.79 24.37 -1.73
C PRO A 166 24.72 23.89 -0.69
N TYR A 167 25.16 23.19 0.37
CA TYR A 167 24.37 22.96 1.59
C TYR A 167 24.33 24.23 2.46
N LEU A 168 23.16 24.86 2.63
CA LEU A 168 22.99 26.06 3.48
C LEU A 168 21.81 26.03 4.46
N ILE A 169 21.13 24.89 4.67
CA ILE A 169 19.92 24.86 5.53
C ILE A 169 20.12 24.09 6.86
N GLY A 170 21.24 23.38 7.05
CA GLY A 170 21.46 22.57 8.26
C GLY A 170 21.86 23.32 9.54
N GLY A 171 22.31 24.58 9.45
CA GLY A 171 22.88 25.30 10.61
C GLY A 171 21.86 26.03 11.49
N GLY A 172 20.71 26.43 10.95
CA GLY A 172 19.77 27.32 11.65
C GLY A 172 18.94 26.63 12.74
N VAL A 173 18.55 25.37 12.51
CA VAL A 173 17.63 24.65 13.40
C VAL A 173 18.32 24.23 14.71
N LEU A 174 19.60 23.87 14.65
CA LEU A 174 20.37 23.49 15.84
C LEU A 174 20.67 24.71 16.75
N ALA A 175 20.91 25.88 16.16
CA ALA A 175 21.09 27.12 16.93
C ALA A 175 19.77 27.59 17.58
N LEU A 176 18.63 27.44 16.90
CA LEU A 176 17.32 27.81 17.47
C LEU A 176 16.95 26.93 18.67
N LEU A 177 17.18 25.61 18.60
CA LEU A 177 16.89 24.69 19.71
C LEU A 177 17.78 24.97 20.95
N LEU A 178 19.02 25.40 20.74
CA LEU A 178 19.92 25.77 21.83
C LEU A 178 19.50 27.07 22.53
N VAL A 179 18.90 28.03 21.81
CA VAL A 179 18.39 29.28 22.41
C VAL A 179 17.11 29.05 23.21
N VAL A 180 16.20 28.18 22.75
CA VAL A 180 14.95 27.88 23.47
C VAL A 180 15.21 27.00 24.71
N GLY A 181 16.18 26.10 24.67
CA GLY A 181 16.53 25.25 25.81
C GLY A 181 17.16 26.00 27.00
N VAL A 182 17.78 27.15 26.77
CA VAL A 182 18.50 27.90 27.82
C VAL A 182 17.60 28.90 28.57
N THR A 183 16.49 29.37 27.99
CA THR A 183 15.62 30.37 28.65
C THR A 183 14.64 29.77 29.66
N VAL A 184 14.40 28.45 29.65
CA VAL A 184 13.47 27.78 30.59
C VAL A 184 14.17 27.30 31.88
N GLY A 185 15.50 27.43 31.97
CA GLY A 185 16.30 26.85 33.06
C GLY A 185 16.61 27.73 34.28
N ALA A 186 16.20 29.00 34.35
CA ALA A 186 16.57 29.85 35.48
C ALA A 186 15.53 30.95 35.76
N GLY A 187 14.63 30.74 36.71
CA GLY A 187 13.64 31.77 37.09
C GLY A 187 12.68 31.37 38.20
N ASN A 188 13.20 31.32 39.42
CA ASN A 188 12.47 31.26 40.68
C ASN A 188 11.43 32.40 40.82
N ARG A 189 10.16 32.08 41.14
CA ARG A 189 9.36 32.60 42.29
C ARG A 189 7.85 32.52 42.03
N SER A 190 7.19 31.94 43.03
CA SER A 190 5.91 32.32 43.64
C SER A 190 4.91 33.08 42.76
N ASP A 191 3.77 32.43 42.48
CA ASP A 191 2.48 33.02 42.86
C ASP A 191 1.41 31.94 42.98
N GLU A 192 0.64 32.07 44.05
CA GLU A 192 -0.57 31.31 44.34
C GLU A 192 -1.52 31.36 43.15
N THR A 193 -1.96 30.21 42.69
CA THR A 193 -3.29 30.11 42.09
C THR A 193 -3.97 28.87 42.61
N THR A 194 -4.77 29.11 43.65
CA THR A 194 -5.80 28.22 44.17
C THR A 194 -6.72 27.82 43.02
N TRP A 195 -6.59 26.57 42.54
CA TRP A 195 -7.65 25.93 41.75
C TRP A 195 -8.21 24.75 42.50
N THR A 196 -9.49 24.89 42.81
CA THR A 196 -10.31 24.02 43.63
C THR A 196 -10.51 22.67 42.95
N ARG A 197 -10.26 21.62 43.73
CA ARG A 197 -10.39 20.18 43.42
C ARG A 197 -11.86 19.74 43.46
N PRO A 198 -12.36 19.06 42.41
CA PRO A 198 -13.33 17.97 42.55
C PRO A 198 -12.61 16.64 42.19
N ALA A 199 -12.34 15.77 43.16
CA ALA A 199 -13.23 14.68 43.60
C ALA A 199 -13.23 13.46 42.65
N ALA A 200 -12.30 12.55 42.95
CA ALA A 200 -12.34 11.07 42.86
C ALA A 200 -12.88 10.35 41.59
N ALA A 201 -11.93 9.68 40.90
CA ALA A 201 -11.84 8.25 40.52
C ALA A 201 -13.01 7.55 39.77
N PRO A 202 -12.72 6.64 38.81
CA PRO A 202 -12.21 5.32 39.20
C PRO A 202 -11.01 4.81 38.40
N THR A 203 -10.12 4.13 39.13
CA THR A 203 -9.00 3.33 38.64
C THR A 203 -9.53 2.05 37.97
N THR A 204 -9.31 1.90 36.67
CA THR A 204 -9.54 0.62 35.99
C THR A 204 -8.30 -0.26 36.15
N ALA A 205 -8.42 -1.31 36.97
CA ALA A 205 -7.40 -2.35 37.09
C ALA A 205 -7.34 -3.14 35.78
N ARG A 206 -6.18 -3.13 35.12
CA ARG A 206 -5.89 -3.94 33.93
C ARG A 206 -5.52 -5.34 34.38
N THR A 207 -6.43 -6.29 34.21
CA THR A 207 -6.18 -7.71 34.43
C THR A 207 -5.21 -8.23 33.36
N SER A 208 -4.05 -8.69 33.79
CA SER A 208 -3.08 -9.39 32.94
C SER A 208 -3.67 -10.75 32.52
N PRO A 209 -3.68 -11.11 31.23
CA PRO A 209 -4.09 -12.44 30.81
C PRO A 209 -3.10 -13.49 31.34
N ALA A 210 -3.65 -14.62 31.80
CA ALA A 210 -2.91 -15.76 32.33
C ALA A 210 -2.08 -16.46 31.24
N PRO A 211 -0.92 -17.03 31.57
CA PRO A 211 -0.10 -17.77 30.62
C PRO A 211 -0.81 -19.05 30.13
N ILE A 212 -0.73 -19.30 28.84
CA ILE A 212 -1.21 -20.53 28.19
C ILE A 212 -0.29 -21.69 28.61
N PRO A 213 -0.84 -22.86 29.01
CA PRO A 213 -0.03 -24.00 29.40
C PRO A 213 0.72 -24.60 28.20
N THR A 214 2.05 -24.60 28.29
CA THR A 214 2.95 -25.35 27.39
C THR A 214 2.78 -26.84 27.67
N VAL A 215 2.27 -27.59 26.69
CA VAL A 215 2.23 -29.06 26.74
C VAL A 215 3.62 -29.57 26.39
N ALA A 216 4.35 -30.07 27.39
CA ALA A 216 5.60 -30.79 27.19
C ALA A 216 5.28 -32.16 26.57
N ALA A 217 5.72 -32.39 25.34
CA ALA A 217 5.74 -33.72 24.74
C ALA A 217 6.90 -34.50 25.36
N THR A 218 6.55 -35.42 26.26
CA THR A 218 7.46 -36.44 26.81
C THR A 218 7.64 -37.54 25.77
N GLU A 219 8.76 -37.54 25.04
CA GLU A 219 9.23 -38.76 24.36
C GLU A 219 10.00 -39.62 25.37
N THR A 220 9.34 -40.70 25.78
CA THR A 220 9.92 -41.80 26.56
C THR A 220 10.70 -42.69 25.59
N GLY A 221 11.97 -42.95 25.92
CA GLY A 221 12.89 -43.63 25.04
C GLY A 221 12.72 -45.15 24.95
N ILE A 222 13.59 -45.74 24.13
CA ILE A 222 14.07 -47.12 24.27
C ILE A 222 15.57 -47.08 23.95
N ILE A 223 16.39 -47.30 24.98
CA ILE A 223 17.79 -47.70 24.83
C ILE A 223 17.75 -49.21 24.72
N GLU A 224 18.13 -49.76 23.57
CA GLU A 224 18.46 -51.18 23.45
C GLU A 224 19.96 -51.31 23.25
N GLU A 225 20.59 -51.80 24.32
CA GLU A 225 21.97 -52.21 24.43
C GLU A 225 22.15 -53.55 23.73
N ILE A 226 22.89 -53.59 22.62
CA ILE A 226 23.50 -54.82 22.10
C ILE A 226 24.92 -54.50 21.64
N ALA A 227 25.86 -55.23 22.23
CA ALA A 227 27.28 -55.20 21.96
C ALA A 227 27.68 -56.01 20.71
N ASP A 228 28.95 -55.79 20.35
CA ASP A 228 29.83 -56.58 19.48
C ASP A 228 29.79 -56.35 17.96
N ASP A 229 30.86 -55.66 17.54
CA ASP A 229 31.85 -56.09 16.55
C ASP A 229 31.35 -56.43 15.14
N VAL A 230 31.70 -55.57 14.17
CA VAL A 230 32.31 -55.90 12.87
C VAL A 230 32.32 -54.64 11.99
N VAL A 231 33.52 -54.34 11.49
CA VAL A 231 33.83 -53.32 10.49
C VAL A 231 33.04 -53.59 9.20
N ALA A 232 32.08 -52.74 8.85
CA ALA A 232 31.52 -52.67 7.51
C ALA A 232 30.98 -51.27 7.17
N GLU A 233 31.31 -50.87 5.95
CA GLU A 233 31.01 -49.63 5.24
C GLU A 233 29.55 -49.14 5.40
N VAL A 234 29.39 -47.94 5.97
CA VAL A 234 28.09 -47.31 6.22
C VAL A 234 27.57 -46.68 4.93
N VAL A 235 26.76 -47.43 4.17
CA VAL A 235 25.84 -46.88 3.18
C VAL A 235 24.64 -46.33 3.92
N GLN A 236 24.57 -45.01 4.03
CA GLN A 236 23.52 -44.28 4.73
C GLN A 236 22.20 -44.33 3.94
N THR A 237 21.40 -45.37 4.16
CA THR A 237 20.01 -45.44 3.66
C THR A 237 19.14 -44.50 4.49
N ARG A 238 18.73 -43.38 3.90
CA ARG A 238 17.77 -42.44 4.49
C ARG A 238 16.43 -43.15 4.79
N PRO A 239 15.79 -42.90 5.94
CA PRO A 239 14.42 -43.34 6.19
C PRO A 239 13.49 -42.78 5.12
N ARG A 240 12.83 -43.67 4.37
CA ARG A 240 11.82 -43.28 3.39
C ARG A 240 10.55 -42.91 4.15
N VAL A 241 10.32 -41.61 4.33
CA VAL A 241 9.07 -41.07 4.86
C VAL A 241 7.92 -41.51 3.95
N VAL A 242 7.07 -42.38 4.44
CA VAL A 242 5.83 -42.78 3.75
C VAL A 242 4.85 -41.64 3.95
N VAL A 243 4.77 -40.73 2.97
CA VAL A 243 3.77 -39.68 2.95
C VAL A 243 2.39 -40.35 2.76
N PRO A 244 1.44 -40.21 3.70
CA PRO A 244 0.09 -40.70 3.50
C PRO A 244 -0.53 -39.93 2.33
N THR A 245 -0.78 -40.64 1.23
CA THR A 245 -1.50 -40.09 0.07
C THR A 245 -2.96 -39.90 0.47
N THR A 246 -3.34 -38.67 0.78
CA THR A 246 -4.75 -38.27 0.85
C THR A 246 -5.40 -38.51 -0.52
N PRO A 247 -6.60 -39.12 -0.58
CA PRO A 247 -7.31 -39.33 -1.84
C PRO A 247 -7.57 -37.98 -2.52
N PRO A 248 -7.48 -37.90 -3.86
CA PRO A 248 -7.71 -36.67 -4.59
C PRO A 248 -9.13 -36.14 -4.33
N PRO A 249 -9.30 -34.81 -4.20
CA PRO A 249 -10.62 -34.22 -4.01
C PRO A 249 -11.54 -34.58 -5.19
N PRO A 250 -12.84 -34.79 -4.94
CA PRO A 250 -13.81 -35.07 -6.00
C PRO A 250 -13.81 -33.94 -7.04
N PRO A 251 -13.99 -34.25 -8.32
CA PRO A 251 -14.02 -33.24 -9.38
C PRO A 251 -15.13 -32.22 -9.10
N PRO A 252 -14.90 -30.92 -9.38
CA PRO A 252 -15.91 -29.90 -9.21
C PRO A 252 -17.15 -30.22 -10.07
N PRO A 253 -18.38 -29.95 -9.56
CA PRO A 253 -19.59 -30.15 -10.33
C PRO A 253 -19.53 -29.33 -11.63
N ALA A 254 -19.92 -29.97 -12.74
CA ALA A 254 -19.94 -29.33 -14.04
C ALA A 254 -20.80 -28.05 -14.00
N PRO A 255 -20.37 -26.96 -14.65
CA PRO A 255 -21.13 -25.71 -14.69
C PRO A 255 -22.51 -25.96 -15.30
N VAL A 256 -23.55 -25.61 -14.55
CA VAL A 256 -24.93 -25.62 -15.05
C VAL A 256 -25.02 -24.56 -16.15
N VAL A 257 -25.22 -25.01 -17.39
CA VAL A 257 -25.45 -24.13 -18.53
C VAL A 257 -26.82 -23.48 -18.36
N VAL A 258 -26.83 -22.23 -17.89
CA VAL A 258 -28.04 -21.41 -17.85
C VAL A 258 -28.30 -20.92 -19.28
N VAL A 259 -29.30 -21.49 -19.93
CA VAL A 259 -29.74 -21.06 -21.26
C VAL A 259 -30.32 -19.64 -21.13
N PRO A 260 -29.77 -18.62 -21.82
CA PRO A 260 -30.30 -17.27 -21.75
C PRO A 260 -31.68 -17.22 -22.42
N THR A 261 -32.70 -16.86 -21.65
CA THR A 261 -34.04 -16.56 -22.16
C THR A 261 -33.96 -15.27 -22.98
N THR A 262 -34.22 -15.37 -24.27
CA THR A 262 -34.20 -14.24 -25.21
C THR A 262 -35.32 -13.26 -24.88
N THR A 263 -34.98 -12.14 -24.24
CA THR A 263 -35.90 -11.00 -24.06
C THR A 263 -36.08 -10.31 -25.40
N VAL A 264 -37.30 -10.36 -25.94
CA VAL A 264 -37.72 -9.70 -27.18
C VAL A 264 -37.63 -8.18 -26.99
N ALA A 265 -36.79 -7.52 -27.78
CA ALA A 265 -36.69 -6.06 -27.80
C ALA A 265 -37.95 -5.44 -28.45
N PRO A 266 -38.52 -4.36 -27.87
CA PRO A 266 -39.63 -3.65 -28.47
C PRO A 266 -39.20 -2.89 -29.74
N THR A 267 -40.01 -3.01 -30.77
CA THR A 267 -39.91 -2.33 -32.08
C THR A 267 -39.83 -0.81 -31.93
N PRO A 268 -38.88 -0.11 -32.59
CA PRO A 268 -38.89 1.34 -32.63
C PRO A 268 -40.01 1.86 -33.55
N THR A 269 -40.93 2.64 -32.97
CA THR A 269 -41.90 3.44 -33.71
C THR A 269 -41.15 4.57 -34.44
N THR A 270 -41.28 4.57 -35.77
CA THR A 270 -40.83 5.66 -36.64
C THR A 270 -41.83 6.80 -36.51
N GLU A 271 -41.42 7.94 -35.95
CA GLU A 271 -42.21 9.17 -35.95
C GLU A 271 -41.59 10.19 -36.91
N GLU A 272 -42.50 10.90 -37.56
CA GLU A 272 -42.43 11.50 -38.88
C GLU A 272 -41.90 12.95 -38.84
N THR A 273 -41.22 13.29 -39.92
CA THR A 273 -40.73 14.60 -40.35
C THR A 273 -41.69 15.78 -40.10
N ILE A 274 -41.25 16.83 -39.39
CA ILE A 274 -41.80 18.19 -39.55
C ILE A 274 -40.70 19.27 -39.51
N ALA A 275 -40.54 19.91 -40.68
CA ALA A 275 -40.23 21.30 -41.03
C ALA A 275 -39.31 22.20 -40.18
N LEU A 276 -38.33 22.77 -40.89
CA LEU A 276 -37.52 23.96 -40.60
C LEU A 276 -38.31 25.14 -40.01
N LEU A 277 -37.80 25.71 -38.91
CA LEU A 277 -38.03 27.10 -38.50
C LEU A 277 -36.69 27.72 -38.04
N PRO A 278 -36.47 29.04 -38.25
CA PRO A 278 -35.20 29.73 -37.99
C PRO A 278 -34.91 29.95 -36.49
N PRO A 279 -33.64 30.20 -36.11
CA PRO A 279 -33.20 30.22 -34.72
C PRO A 279 -33.77 31.41 -33.95
N LYS A 280 -34.55 31.11 -32.89
CA LYS A 280 -34.87 32.08 -31.85
C LYS A 280 -33.79 32.04 -30.77
N THR A 281 -33.23 33.21 -30.49
CA THR A 281 -32.39 33.57 -29.35
C THR A 281 -32.94 32.95 -28.06
N ILE A 282 -32.15 32.09 -27.41
CA ILE A 282 -32.51 31.46 -26.15
C ILE A 282 -31.76 32.20 -25.03
N THR A 283 -32.51 32.99 -24.27
CA THR A 283 -32.09 33.50 -22.96
C THR A 283 -32.05 32.33 -21.98
N ALA A 284 -30.89 32.09 -21.36
CA ALA A 284 -30.71 31.03 -20.38
C ALA A 284 -31.50 31.34 -19.09
N THR A 285 -32.50 30.52 -18.78
CA THR A 285 -33.19 30.51 -17.48
C THR A 285 -32.62 29.37 -16.66
N ASN A 286 -31.93 29.72 -15.56
CA ASN A 286 -31.42 28.75 -14.59
C ASN A 286 -32.58 27.98 -13.95
N THR A 287 -32.57 26.65 -14.10
CA THR A 287 -33.52 25.75 -13.43
C THR A 287 -32.87 25.21 -12.16
N THR A 288 -33.43 25.59 -11.02
CA THR A 288 -33.07 25.10 -9.69
C THR A 288 -33.59 23.67 -9.52
N THR A 289 -32.69 22.70 -9.37
CA THR A 289 -33.06 21.31 -9.05
C THR A 289 -33.41 21.19 -7.57
N THR A 290 -34.65 20.84 -7.26
CA THR A 290 -35.11 20.49 -5.91
C THR A 290 -34.71 19.06 -5.59
N THR A 291 -33.77 18.89 -4.64
CA THR A 291 -33.41 17.58 -4.07
C THR A 291 -34.51 17.10 -3.13
N THR A 292 -35.18 16.00 -3.48
CA THR A 292 -36.10 15.28 -2.59
C THR A 292 -35.28 14.54 -1.52
N GLN A 293 -35.39 15.04 -0.28
CA GLN A 293 -34.75 14.50 0.91
C GLN A 293 -35.47 13.21 1.35
N SER A 294 -34.75 12.09 1.35
CA SER A 294 -35.20 10.81 1.87
C SER A 294 -35.32 10.86 3.41
N PRO A 295 -36.41 10.37 4.03
CA PRO A 295 -36.56 10.38 5.48
C PRO A 295 -35.63 9.37 6.16
N ALA A 296 -35.04 9.79 7.29
CA ALA A 296 -34.11 9.02 8.11
C ALA A 296 -34.78 7.79 8.78
N PRO A 297 -34.09 6.66 8.93
CA PRO A 297 -34.59 5.53 9.72
C PRO A 297 -34.51 5.81 11.22
N CYS A 298 -35.60 5.52 11.93
CA CYS A 298 -35.71 5.60 13.38
C CYS A 298 -34.76 4.59 14.06
N ILE A 299 -33.87 5.10 14.93
CA ILE A 299 -33.06 4.27 15.84
C ILE A 299 -33.89 4.03 17.11
N PRO A 300 -34.09 2.78 17.56
CA PRO A 300 -34.71 2.49 18.84
C PRO A 300 -33.73 2.73 19.99
N THR A 301 -34.13 3.59 20.92
CA THR A 301 -33.44 3.82 22.20
C THR A 301 -33.72 2.66 23.14
N GLU A 302 -32.76 1.76 23.35
CA GLU A 302 -32.85 0.69 24.35
C GLU A 302 -32.33 1.15 25.72
N GLN A 303 -32.93 0.57 26.75
CA GLN A 303 -33.18 1.07 28.08
C GLN A 303 -31.97 1.09 29.03
N ALA A 304 -32.08 2.00 30.00
CA ALA A 304 -31.23 2.16 31.17
C ALA A 304 -31.22 0.91 32.07
N SER A 305 -30.04 0.59 32.60
CA SER A 305 -29.82 -0.42 33.65
C SER A 305 -29.63 0.27 34.99
N CYS A 306 -30.44 -0.13 35.99
CA CYS A 306 -30.36 0.33 37.38
C CYS A 306 -29.20 -0.35 38.13
N PRO A 307 -28.46 0.37 39.00
CA PRO A 307 -27.51 -0.24 39.92
C PRO A 307 -28.21 -0.79 41.19
N ARG A 308 -27.67 -1.89 41.72
CA ARG A 308 -27.87 -2.37 43.09
C ARG A 308 -26.68 -2.00 43.96
#